data_AF-A0AAV2R4I2-F1
#
_entry.id   AF-A0AAV2R4I2-F1
#
_cell.length_a   1.000
_cell.length_b   1.000
_cell.length_c   1.000
_cell.angle_alpha   90.00
_cell.angle_beta   90.00
_cell.angle_gamma   90.00
#
_symmetry.space_group_name_H-M   'P 1'
#
loop_
_entity.id
_entity.type
_entity.pdbx_description
1 polymer ?
#
loop_
_entity_poly.entity_id
_entity_poly.type
_entity_poly.pdbx_seq_one_letter_code
_entity_poly.pdbx_strand_id
1 'polypeptide(L)'
;MKKLEITQEHVTDVIERLKNKKAAGPDLLTPEIFKEIGKSEICLKTITQCFNNEMTSKNKPKEWKESRTKLIPKKKTDRKRFQTNFPNKYIIQTIHVNNKR
;
A
#
# COMPACT_ATOMS: atom_id res chain seq x y z
N MET A 1 19.41 18.54 -7.43
CA MET A 1 18.29 17.83 -6.75
C MET A 1 18.89 16.92 -5.69
N LYS A 2 18.39 16.96 -4.45
CA LYS A 2 18.91 16.12 -3.36
C LYS A 2 18.46 14.67 -3.60
N LYS A 3 19.38 13.71 -3.59
CA LYS A 3 19.07 12.29 -3.75
C LYS A 3 18.30 11.84 -2.50
N LEU A 4 17.07 11.37 -2.69
CA LEU A 4 16.28 10.74 -1.63
C LEU A 4 16.73 9.28 -1.55
N GLU A 5 17.47 8.94 -0.49
CA GLU A 5 17.86 7.57 -0.20
C GLU A 5 17.06 7.04 0.98
N ILE A 6 16.53 5.83 0.81
CA ILE A 6 15.81 5.12 1.86
C ILE A 6 16.84 4.33 2.66
N THR A 7 16.92 4.58 3.97
CA THR A 7 17.82 3.87 4.90
C THR A 7 17.14 2.61 5.46
N GLN A 8 17.95 1.66 5.95
CA GLN A 8 17.42 0.44 6.58
C GLN A 8 16.68 0.74 7.89
N GLU A 9 17.17 1.70 8.68
CA GLU A 9 16.50 2.19 9.89
C GLU A 9 15.10 2.69 9.57
N HIS A 10 14.95 3.46 8.48
CA HIS A 10 13.65 3.96 8.05
C HIS A 10 12.69 2.84 7.66
N VAL A 11 13.20 1.80 6.96
CA VAL A 11 12.39 0.63 6.60
C VAL A 11 11.95 -0.14 7.85
N THR A 12 12.84 -0.31 8.81
CA THR A 12 12.57 -0.98 10.10
C THR A 12 11.47 -0.26 10.87
N ASP A 13 11.64 1.06 11.05
CA ASP A 13 10.66 1.95 11.69
C ASP A 13 9.26 1.83 11.09
N VAL A 14 9.18 1.75 9.75
CA VAL A 14 7.90 1.64 9.04
C VAL A 14 7.29 0.26 9.25
N ILE A 15 8.08 -0.81 9.16
CA ILE A 15 7.62 -2.19 9.36
C ILE A 15 7.01 -2.36 10.76
N GLU A 16 7.65 -1.81 11.79
CA GLU A 16 7.16 -1.88 13.17
C GLU A 16 5.80 -1.19 13.34
N ARG A 17 5.60 -0.05 12.66
CA ARG A 17 4.36 0.74 12.69
C ARG A 17 3.21 0.12 11.88
N LEU A 18 3.46 -0.94 11.10
CA LEU A 18 2.41 -1.60 10.34
C LEU A 18 1.32 -2.16 11.26
N LYS A 19 0.06 -1.87 10.97
CA LYS A 19 -1.08 -2.38 11.73
C LYS A 19 -1.42 -3.80 11.29
N ASN A 20 -1.56 -4.71 12.26
CA ASN A 20 -1.96 -6.09 12.01
C ASN A 20 -3.39 -6.18 11.46
N LYS A 21 -3.75 -7.33 10.88
CA LYS A 21 -5.06 -7.67 10.31
C LYS A 21 -5.52 -6.72 9.20
N LYS A 22 -4.57 -6.10 8.49
CA LYS A 22 -4.85 -5.37 7.25
C LYS A 22 -4.78 -6.31 6.06
N ALA A 23 -5.57 -5.99 5.05
CA ALA A 23 -5.56 -6.73 3.79
C ALA A 23 -4.17 -6.63 3.16
N ALA A 24 -3.69 -7.75 2.63
CA ALA A 24 -2.47 -7.79 1.85
C ALA A 24 -2.63 -6.95 0.56
N GLY A 25 -1.49 -6.47 0.06
CA GLY A 25 -1.41 -5.83 -1.23
C GLY A 25 -1.59 -6.83 -2.38
N PRO A 26 -1.33 -6.38 -3.61
CA PRO A 26 -1.34 -7.24 -4.78
C PRO A 26 -0.31 -8.38 -4.68
N ASP A 27 0.78 -8.15 -3.96
CA ASP A 27 1.84 -9.11 -3.63
C ASP A 27 1.43 -10.23 -2.65
N LEU A 28 0.23 -10.15 -2.07
CA LEU A 28 -0.29 -11.08 -1.05
C LEU A 28 0.52 -11.12 0.25
N LEU A 29 1.42 -10.15 0.47
CA LEU A 29 2.19 -10.05 1.71
C LEU A 29 1.39 -9.25 2.75
N THR A 30 1.11 -9.88 3.89
CA THR A 30 0.42 -9.23 5.00
C THR A 30 1.39 -8.46 5.89
N PRO A 31 0.90 -7.47 6.67
CA PRO A 31 1.72 -6.78 7.67
C PRO A 31 2.48 -7.71 8.62
N GLU A 32 1.90 -8.85 8.99
CA GLU A 32 2.52 -9.85 9.85
C GLU A 32 3.73 -10.49 9.19
N ILE A 33 3.64 -10.77 7.89
CA ILE A 33 4.76 -11.31 7.12
C ILE A 33 5.89 -10.29 7.06
N PHE A 34 5.59 -9.01 6.79
CA PHE A 34 6.61 -7.96 6.79
C PHE A 34 7.31 -7.81 8.14
N LYS A 35 6.58 -7.94 9.26
CA LYS A 35 7.18 -7.91 10.59
C LYS A 35 8.10 -9.10 10.86
N GLU A 36 7.77 -10.28 10.35
CA GLU A 36 8.65 -11.45 10.47
C GLU A 36 9.90 -11.30 9.60
N ILE A 37 9.72 -10.85 8.35
CA ILE A 37 10.81 -10.57 7.41
C ILE A 37 11.75 -9.48 7.96
N GLY A 38 11.18 -8.46 8.63
CA GLY A 38 11.93 -7.39 9.26
C GLY A 38 12.87 -7.83 10.37
N LYS A 39 12.76 -9.06 10.89
CA LYS A 39 13.74 -9.62 11.84
C LYS A 39 15.03 -10.11 11.17
N SER A 40 14.99 -10.34 9.85
CA SER A 40 16.15 -10.80 9.08
C SER A 40 16.87 -9.62 8.43
N GLU A 41 18.15 -9.43 8.79
CA GLU A 41 18.99 -8.37 8.25
C GLU A 41 19.16 -8.49 6.73
N ILE A 42 19.30 -9.72 6.21
CA ILE A 42 19.43 -9.97 4.77
C ILE A 42 18.18 -9.48 4.04
N CYS A 43 16.99 -9.82 4.56
CA CYS A 43 15.74 -9.43 3.93
C CYS A 43 15.50 -7.92 4.02
N LEU A 44 15.80 -7.29 5.16
CA LEU A 44 15.75 -5.82 5.29
C LEU A 44 16.64 -5.14 4.26
N LYS A 45 17.88 -5.61 4.10
CA LYS A 45 18.81 -5.07 3.11
C LYS A 45 18.28 -5.21 1.69
N THR A 46 17.72 -6.37 1.33
CA THR A 46 17.12 -6.59 0.02
C THR A 46 15.94 -5.66 -0.22
N ILE A 47 15.04 -5.49 0.75
CA ILE A 47 13.87 -4.60 0.64
C ILE A 47 14.32 -3.15 0.44
N THR A 48 15.26 -2.67 1.26
CA THR A 48 15.81 -1.31 1.14
C THR A 48 16.45 -1.09 -0.24
N GLN A 49 17.19 -2.08 -0.75
CA GLN A 49 17.79 -2.00 -2.08
C GLN A 49 16.72 -1.97 -3.17
N CYS A 50 15.69 -2.80 -3.10
CA CYS A 50 14.57 -2.80 -4.03
C CYS A 50 13.89 -1.42 -4.08
N PHE A 51 13.58 -0.80 -2.93
CA PHE A 51 12.96 0.52 -2.91
C PHE A 51 13.85 1.62 -3.49
N ASN A 52 15.15 1.61 -3.17
CA ASN A 52 16.09 2.57 -3.75
C ASN A 52 16.25 2.38 -5.27
N ASN A 53 16.22 1.14 -5.74
CA ASN A 53 16.25 0.82 -7.17
C ASN A 53 15.00 1.36 -7.89
N GLU A 54 13.80 1.13 -7.33
CA GLU A 54 12.54 1.63 -7.89
C GLU A 54 12.47 3.17 -7.89
N MET A 55 13.01 3.83 -6.87
CA MET A 55 13.09 5.30 -6.82
C MET A 55 14.03 5.87 -7.90
N THR A 56 15.04 5.10 -8.30
CA THR A 56 15.98 5.48 -9.36
C THR A 56 15.45 5.10 -10.75
N SER A 57 14.64 4.04 -10.82
CA SER A 57 13.98 3.59 -12.03
C SER A 57 13.01 4.66 -12.54
N LYS A 58 13.16 5.05 -13.80
CA LYS A 58 12.22 5.97 -14.47
C LYS A 58 11.00 5.25 -15.03
N ASN A 59 10.93 3.93 -14.93
CA ASN A 59 9.89 3.13 -15.54
C ASN A 59 8.77 2.81 -14.54
N LYS A 60 7.71 3.62 -14.55
CA LYS A 60 6.52 3.37 -13.74
C LYS A 60 5.54 2.48 -14.50
N PRO A 61 4.97 1.44 -13.88
CA PRO A 61 3.96 0.60 -14.53
C PRO A 61 2.80 1.45 -15.06
N LYS A 62 2.43 1.25 -16.33
CA LYS A 62 1.31 1.96 -16.96
C LYS A 62 0.00 1.73 -16.20
N GLU A 63 -0.16 0.54 -15.64
CA GLU A 63 -1.32 0.11 -14.84
C GLU A 63 -1.59 1.01 -13.62
N TRP A 64 -0.57 1.67 -13.06
CA TRP A 64 -0.76 2.62 -11.95
C TRP A 64 -1.53 3.88 -12.36
N LYS A 65 -1.61 4.17 -13.67
CA LYS A 65 -2.43 5.27 -14.21
C LYS A 65 -3.88 4.86 -14.45
N GLU A 66 -4.20 3.57 -14.29
CA GLU A 66 -5.55 3.03 -14.52
C GLU A 66 -6.33 2.95 -13.21
N SER A 67 -7.52 3.56 -13.17
CA SER A 67 -8.41 3.47 -12.01
C SER A 67 -9.37 2.30 -12.16
N ARG A 68 -9.27 1.30 -11.27
CA ARG A 68 -10.30 0.26 -11.09
C ARG A 68 -11.08 0.56 -9.81
N THR A 69 -12.27 1.13 -9.98
CA THR A 69 -13.13 1.54 -8.87
C THR A 69 -14.14 0.45 -8.53
N LYS A 70 -14.20 0.04 -7.26
CA LYS A 70 -15.33 -0.75 -6.74
C LYS A 70 -16.09 0.06 -5.70
N LEU A 71 -17.42 -0.03 -5.78
CA LEU A 71 -18.32 0.60 -4.81
C LEU A 71 -18.48 -0.33 -3.60
N ILE A 72 -18.14 0.17 -2.40
CA ILE A 72 -18.28 -0.57 -1.16
C ILE A 72 -19.43 0.03 -0.34
N PRO A 73 -20.47 -0.73 0.01
CA PRO A 73 -21.60 -0.19 0.77
C PRO A 73 -21.18 0.25 2.17
N LYS A 74 -21.55 1.48 2.56
CA LYS A 74 -21.36 2.02 3.91
C LYS A 74 -22.29 1.33 4.90
N LYS A 75 -21.80 1.07 6.12
CA LYS A 75 -22.66 0.60 7.23
C LYS A 75 -23.72 1.66 7.55
N LYS A 76 -24.92 1.23 7.95
CA LYS A 76 -26.09 2.11 8.14
C LYS A 76 -25.86 3.23 9.17
N THR A 77 -24.94 3.04 10.12
CA THR A 77 -24.66 3.96 11.23
C THR A 77 -23.92 5.25 10.81
N ASP A 78 -23.30 5.30 9.63
CA ASP A 78 -22.43 6.41 9.20
C ASP A 78 -23.13 7.46 8.32
N ARG A 79 -24.45 7.35 8.12
CA ARG A 79 -25.21 8.17 7.16
C ARG A 79 -25.40 9.64 7.55
N LYS A 80 -24.97 10.07 8.74
CA LYS A 80 -25.35 11.39 9.28
C LYS A 80 -24.41 12.55 8.94
N ARG A 81 -23.23 12.35 8.32
CA ARG A 81 -22.19 13.39 8.42
C ARG A 81 -21.85 14.28 7.23
N PHE A 82 -22.15 13.97 5.97
CA PHE A 82 -21.81 14.91 4.88
C PHE A 82 -22.77 14.81 3.70
N GLN A 83 -23.51 15.87 3.38
CA GLN A 83 -24.19 16.03 2.09
C GLN A 83 -23.12 16.36 1.04
N THR A 84 -22.79 15.39 0.19
CA THR A 84 -22.07 15.62 -1.06
C THR A 84 -22.86 14.98 -2.20
N ASN A 85 -22.69 15.51 -3.43
CA ASN A 85 -23.47 15.15 -4.63
C ASN A 85 -23.22 13.74 -5.19
N PHE A 86 -22.62 12.83 -4.41
CA PHE A 86 -22.49 11.41 -4.72
C PHE A 86 -23.41 10.61 -3.80
N PRO A 87 -24.06 9.52 -4.28
CA PRO A 87 -24.98 8.76 -3.44
C PRO A 87 -24.25 8.28 -2.18
N ASN A 88 -24.64 8.87 -1.04
CA ASN A 88 -24.00 8.79 0.28
C ASN A 88 -24.02 7.37 0.89
N LYS A 89 -24.31 6.36 0.08
CA LYS A 89 -24.44 4.94 0.41
C LYS A 89 -23.14 4.15 0.23
N TYR A 90 -22.14 4.69 -0.49
CA TYR A 90 -20.93 3.94 -0.86
C TYR A 90 -19.64 4.67 -0.47
N ILE A 91 -18.62 3.89 -0.08
CA ILE A 91 -17.21 4.31 0.00
C ILE A 91 -16.58 3.96 -1.35
N ILE A 92 -15.86 4.92 -1.93
CA ILE A 92 -15.02 4.67 -3.11
C ILE A 92 -13.71 4.06 -2.59
N GLN A 93 -13.46 2.79 -2.91
CA GLN A 93 -12.13 2.21 -2.75
C GLN A 93 -11.52 2.00 -4.13
N THR A 94 -10.47 2.75 -4.43
CA THR A 94 -9.62 2.50 -5.59
C THR A 94 -8.85 1.22 -5.32
N ILE A 95 -9.14 0.15 -6.06
CA ILE A 95 -8.44 -1.13 -5.89
C ILE A 95 -7.41 -1.24 -7.01
N HIS A 96 -6.13 -1.22 -6.66
CA HIS A 96 -5.07 -1.68 -7.57
C HIS A 96 -5.14 -3.22 -7.54
N VAL A 97 -5.86 -3.83 -8.48
CA VAL A 97 -5.97 -5.29 -8.58
C VAL A 97 -5.02 -5.81 -9.64
N ASN A 98 -4.11 -6.67 -9.19
CA ASN A 98 -3.25 -7.52 -10.01
C ASN A 98 -4.03 -8.30 -11.06
N ASN A 99 -3.52 -8.24 -12.28
CA ASN A 99 -3.96 -9.09 -13.36
C ASN A 99 -3.43 -10.51 -13.11
N LYS A 100 -4.25 -11.40 -12.54
CA LYS A 100 -4.10 -12.84 -12.73
C LYS A 100 -5.18 -13.28 -13.73
N ARG A 101 -4.78 -13.41 -14.99
CA ARG A 101 -5.32 -14.33 -15.97
C ARG A 101 -4.15 -14.80 -16.83
#